data_AF-D8PM27-F1
#
_entry.id   AF-D8PM27-F1
#
_cell.length_a   1.000
_cell.length_b   1.000
_cell.length_c   1.000
_cell.angle_alpha   90.00
_cell.angle_beta   90.00
_cell.angle_gamma   90.00
#
_symmetry.space_group_name_H-M   'P 1'
#
loop_
_entity.id
_entity.type
_entity.pdbx_description
1 polymer ?
#
loop_
_entity_poly.entity_id
_entity_poly.type
_entity_poly.pdbx_seq_one_letter_code
_entity_poly.pdbx_strand_id
1 'polypeptide(L)'
;MLRALSASRPPAPTAARAFSTSASAAGGHRVRKTHNALKEQRWVREQARRPNPVLGTRPGEEWKWDKCDLAKILVLEKDFASIPVTEARHKEQLPVGEVEMPQQFAYGVHNEEKKVLFRYLPYLSATTEVLVRGLPYFLIQSLTEPTAAELQKSQNFAKLIDLRNTNAAGLAYENRKRIIATFSDPSKPDDPGRTEVQVAILTYRIRKLYEHLTGFKRDVGNRLPLRKLVHQRAKLLRYLKRVDRARWNILLERCGLEPDAVEGELIV
;
A
#
# COMPACT_ATOMS: atom_id res chain seq x y z
N MET A 1 -115.60 -34.60 -5.90
CA MET A 1 -114.38 -34.38 -6.73
C MET A 1 -114.19 -32.87 -6.78
N LEU A 2 -113.18 -32.24 -6.18
CA LEU A 2 -111.75 -32.39 -6.40
C LEU A 2 -110.97 -31.94 -5.15
N ARG A 3 -109.92 -32.69 -4.87
CA ARG A 3 -108.96 -32.55 -3.77
C ARG A 3 -107.92 -31.50 -4.20
N ALA A 4 -107.83 -30.36 -3.51
CA ALA A 4 -106.81 -29.36 -3.81
C ALA A 4 -105.45 -29.85 -3.29
N LEU A 5 -104.50 -29.94 -4.22
CA LEU A 5 -103.14 -30.42 -4.05
C LEU A 5 -102.27 -29.44 -3.26
N SER A 6 -101.36 -30.04 -2.49
CA SER A 6 -100.22 -29.47 -1.80
C SER A 6 -99.31 -28.62 -2.69
N ALA A 7 -98.85 -27.49 -2.17
CA ALA A 7 -97.61 -26.84 -2.62
C ALA A 7 -96.63 -26.79 -1.43
N SER A 8 -95.80 -27.81 -1.30
CA SER A 8 -94.63 -27.80 -0.41
C SER A 8 -93.57 -26.87 -1.00
N ARG A 9 -93.19 -25.83 -0.25
CA ARG A 9 -92.04 -24.97 -0.56
C ARG A 9 -90.75 -25.81 -0.63
N PRO A 10 -89.87 -25.63 -1.63
CA PRO A 10 -88.58 -26.30 -1.63
C PRO A 10 -87.68 -25.75 -0.50
N PRO A 11 -86.84 -26.58 0.14
CA PRO A 11 -85.89 -26.10 1.12
C PRO A 11 -84.83 -25.21 0.46
N ALA A 12 -84.45 -24.13 1.13
CA ALA A 12 -83.39 -23.24 0.70
C ALA A 12 -82.06 -24.02 0.54
N PRO A 13 -81.22 -23.72 -0.47
CA PRO A 13 -79.90 -24.32 -0.57
C PRO A 13 -79.01 -23.78 0.56
N THR A 14 -78.92 -24.52 1.66
CA THR A 14 -77.85 -24.38 2.64
C THR A 14 -76.57 -24.94 2.05
N ALA A 15 -75.86 -24.11 1.29
CA ALA A 15 -74.46 -24.33 0.98
C ALA A 15 -73.73 -23.01 1.24
N ALA A 16 -73.56 -22.68 2.52
CA ALA A 16 -72.47 -21.83 2.93
C ALA A 16 -71.17 -22.58 2.55
N ARG A 17 -70.62 -22.27 1.37
CA ARG A 17 -69.22 -22.59 1.10
C ARG A 17 -68.43 -21.83 2.16
N ALA A 18 -67.97 -22.53 3.18
CA ALA A 18 -66.89 -22.03 4.01
C ALA A 18 -65.75 -21.71 3.04
N PHE A 19 -65.46 -20.42 2.86
CA PHE A 19 -64.18 -20.01 2.31
C PHE A 19 -63.11 -20.42 3.33
N SER A 20 -62.73 -21.70 3.33
CA SER A 20 -61.50 -22.11 3.96
C SER A 20 -60.38 -21.55 3.09
N THR A 21 -59.88 -20.38 3.47
CA THR A 21 -58.54 -19.92 3.08
C THR A 21 -57.51 -20.79 3.79
N SER A 22 -57.50 -22.09 3.52
CA SER A 22 -56.38 -22.99 3.82
C SER A 22 -55.43 -23.08 2.63
N ALA A 23 -55.36 -22.00 1.83
CA ALA A 23 -54.30 -21.79 0.86
C ALA A 23 -52.98 -21.47 1.58
N SER A 24 -52.35 -22.54 2.07
CA SER A 24 -50.89 -22.73 2.19
C SER A 24 -50.08 -21.61 2.85
N ALA A 25 -50.12 -21.54 4.19
CA ALA A 25 -49.07 -20.89 4.98
C ALA A 25 -47.66 -21.42 4.62
N ALA A 26 -47.57 -22.69 4.18
CA ALA A 26 -46.35 -23.32 3.67
C ALA A 26 -45.83 -22.70 2.35
N GLY A 27 -46.73 -22.26 1.46
CA GLY A 27 -46.41 -21.59 0.20
C GLY A 27 -45.81 -20.20 0.40
N GLY A 28 -46.41 -19.41 1.30
CA GLY A 28 -45.86 -18.10 1.70
C GLY A 28 -44.48 -18.19 2.35
N HIS A 29 -44.25 -19.21 3.18
CA HIS A 29 -42.95 -19.45 3.80
C HIS A 29 -41.87 -19.85 2.78
N ARG A 30 -42.21 -20.70 1.80
CA ARG A 30 -41.30 -21.06 0.70
C ARG A 30 -40.95 -19.85 -0.19
N VAL A 31 -41.93 -19.03 -0.56
CA VAL A 31 -41.70 -17.81 -1.35
C VAL A 31 -40.87 -16.77 -0.59
N ARG A 32 -41.10 -16.60 0.72
CA ARG A 32 -40.28 -15.71 1.56
C ARG A 32 -38.83 -16.20 1.67
N LYS A 33 -38.63 -17.52 1.80
CA LYS A 33 -37.29 -18.13 1.84
C LYS A 33 -36.54 -17.96 0.52
N THR A 34 -37.20 -18.14 -0.63
CA THR A 34 -36.57 -17.90 -1.94
C THR A 34 -36.26 -16.43 -2.17
N HIS A 35 -37.16 -15.51 -1.78
CA HIS A 35 -36.92 -14.07 -1.87
C HIS A 35 -35.76 -13.63 -0.96
N ASN A 36 -35.67 -14.16 0.27
CA ASN A 36 -34.54 -13.91 1.17
C ASN A 36 -33.22 -14.43 0.58
N ALA A 37 -33.21 -15.66 0.04
CA ALA A 37 -32.04 -16.22 -0.63
C ALA A 37 -31.61 -15.39 -1.86
N LEU A 38 -32.57 -14.91 -2.66
CA LEU A 38 -32.29 -13.99 -3.77
C LEU A 38 -31.72 -12.66 -3.27
N LYS A 39 -32.24 -12.12 -2.15
CA LYS A 39 -31.74 -10.89 -1.52
C LYS A 39 -30.32 -11.07 -0.99
N GLU A 40 -30.03 -12.20 -0.34
CA GLU A 40 -28.69 -12.57 0.13
C GLU A 40 -27.72 -12.72 -1.04
N GLN A 41 -28.11 -13.42 -2.10
CA GLN A 41 -27.29 -13.54 -3.31
C GLN A 41 -27.02 -12.18 -3.96
N ARG A 42 -28.02 -11.30 -4.03
CA ARG A 42 -27.82 -9.92 -4.51
C ARG A 42 -26.85 -9.16 -3.63
N TRP A 43 -27.01 -9.23 -2.30
CA TRP A 43 -26.11 -8.58 -1.35
C TRP A 43 -24.68 -9.08 -1.47
N VAL A 44 -24.46 -10.40 -1.57
CA VAL A 44 -23.13 -10.98 -1.78
C VAL A 44 -22.52 -10.52 -3.10
N ARG A 45 -23.31 -10.49 -4.19
CA ARG A 45 -22.84 -9.97 -5.49
C ARG A 45 -22.50 -8.48 -5.43
N GLU A 46 -23.27 -7.69 -4.70
CA GLU A 46 -23.00 -6.26 -4.50
C GLU A 46 -21.72 -6.06 -3.67
N GLN A 47 -21.53 -6.81 -2.58
CA GLN A 47 -20.31 -6.75 -1.76
C GLN A 47 -19.08 -7.17 -2.56
N ALA A 48 -19.18 -8.21 -3.39
CA ALA A 48 -18.09 -8.65 -4.25
C ALA A 48 -17.67 -7.61 -5.31
N ARG A 49 -18.57 -6.68 -5.66
CA ARG A 49 -18.29 -5.58 -6.60
C ARG A 49 -17.71 -4.34 -5.92
N ARG A 50 -17.88 -4.19 -4.60
CA ARG A 50 -17.36 -3.02 -3.87
C ARG A 50 -15.83 -3.07 -3.82
N PRO A 51 -15.14 -1.94 -3.99
CA PRO A 51 -13.70 -1.91 -3.82
C PRO A 51 -13.31 -2.14 -2.36
N ASN A 52 -12.15 -2.73 -2.15
CA ASN A 52 -11.63 -3.00 -0.82
C ASN A 52 -11.19 -1.68 -0.16
N PRO A 53 -11.68 -1.32 1.05
CA PRO A 53 -11.32 -0.06 1.69
C PRO A 53 -9.85 0.04 2.11
N VAL A 54 -9.15 -1.10 2.26
CA VAL A 54 -7.71 -1.14 2.57
C VAL A 54 -6.89 -0.84 1.32
N LEU A 55 -7.08 -1.65 0.27
CA LEU A 55 -6.28 -1.58 -0.96
C LEU A 55 -6.72 -0.45 -1.91
N GLY A 56 -8.00 -0.09 -1.86
CA GLY A 56 -8.62 0.95 -2.68
C GLY A 56 -9.16 0.44 -4.03
N THR A 57 -8.86 -0.80 -4.42
CA THR A 57 -9.23 -1.37 -5.72
C THR A 57 -10.29 -2.47 -5.59
N ARG A 58 -10.99 -2.75 -6.69
CA ARG A 58 -11.90 -3.89 -6.79
C ARG A 58 -11.12 -5.19 -6.90
N PRO A 59 -11.69 -6.32 -6.41
CA PRO A 59 -11.08 -7.63 -6.61
C PRO A 59 -10.82 -7.89 -8.12
N GLY A 60 -9.57 -8.21 -8.47
CA GLY A 60 -9.15 -8.45 -9.86
C GLY A 60 -8.63 -7.22 -10.62
N GLU A 61 -8.77 -6.01 -10.07
CA GLU A 61 -8.24 -4.77 -10.67
C GLU A 61 -6.93 -4.31 -10.02
N GLU A 62 -6.11 -5.25 -9.56
CA GLU A 62 -4.86 -4.96 -8.83
C GLU A 62 -3.84 -4.25 -9.72
N TRP A 63 -3.87 -4.48 -11.04
CA TRP A 63 -3.03 -3.83 -12.05
C TRP A 63 -3.13 -2.30 -12.03
N LYS A 64 -4.21 -1.72 -11.48
CA LYS A 64 -4.34 -0.26 -11.33
C LYS A 64 -3.23 0.27 -10.44
N TRP A 65 -2.90 -0.46 -9.37
CA TRP A 65 -1.84 -0.06 -8.45
C TRP A 65 -0.50 0.08 -9.16
N ASP A 66 -0.12 -0.89 -9.99
CA ASP A 66 1.18 -0.89 -10.67
C ASP A 66 1.35 0.29 -11.63
N LYS A 67 0.24 0.84 -12.13
CA LYS A 67 0.25 2.02 -13.01
C LYS A 67 0.34 3.34 -12.24
N CYS A 68 0.02 3.35 -10.95
CA CYS A 68 -0.03 4.55 -10.14
C CYS A 68 1.35 5.14 -9.88
N ASP A 69 1.40 6.46 -9.80
CA ASP A 69 2.63 7.19 -9.46
C ASP A 69 3.24 6.68 -8.17
N LEU A 70 2.40 6.51 -7.13
CA LEU A 70 2.87 6.06 -5.83
C LEU A 70 3.59 4.70 -5.90
N ALA A 71 3.07 3.75 -6.67
CA ALA A 71 3.69 2.42 -6.80
C ALA A 71 5.06 2.48 -7.49
N LYS A 72 5.17 3.29 -8.55
CA LYS A 72 6.41 3.45 -9.34
C LYS A 72 7.56 4.07 -8.54
N ILE A 73 7.23 4.90 -7.56
CA ILE A 73 8.23 5.66 -6.76
C ILE A 73 8.77 4.82 -5.60
N LEU A 74 7.92 3.93 -5.06
CA LEU A 74 8.23 3.12 -3.89
C LEU A 74 9.32 2.09 -4.20
N VAL A 75 10.14 1.84 -3.20
CA VAL A 75 11.09 0.72 -3.16
C VAL A 75 10.55 -0.31 -2.20
N LEU A 76 10.38 -1.53 -2.70
CA LEU A 76 9.93 -2.67 -1.93
C LEU A 76 11.10 -3.63 -1.68
N GLU A 77 11.02 -4.37 -0.59
CA GLU A 77 12.02 -5.41 -0.25
C GLU A 77 12.12 -6.48 -1.36
N LYS A 78 10.99 -6.71 -2.06
CA LYS A 78 10.88 -7.63 -3.20
C LYS A 78 11.73 -7.21 -4.40
N ASP A 79 11.97 -5.92 -4.58
CA ASP A 79 12.73 -5.39 -5.72
C ASP A 79 14.23 -5.73 -5.62
N PHE A 80 14.70 -6.02 -4.40
CA PHE A 80 16.08 -6.40 -4.14
C PHE A 80 16.30 -7.92 -4.12
N ALA A 81 15.27 -8.70 -3.76
CA ALA A 81 15.37 -10.15 -3.64
C ALA A 81 15.55 -10.88 -4.99
N SER A 82 15.17 -10.23 -6.09
CA SER A 82 15.24 -10.78 -7.45
C SER A 82 16.61 -10.62 -8.12
N ILE A 83 17.56 -9.91 -7.49
CA ILE A 83 18.91 -9.73 -8.04
C ILE A 83 19.75 -10.94 -7.61
N PRO A 84 20.16 -11.82 -8.54
CA PRO A 84 20.92 -13.00 -8.17
C PRO A 84 22.25 -12.60 -7.54
N VAL A 85 22.49 -13.08 -6.32
CA VAL A 85 23.78 -12.98 -5.59
C VAL A 85 24.96 -13.43 -6.46
N THR A 86 24.69 -14.25 -7.48
CA THR A 86 25.64 -14.73 -8.49
C THR A 86 26.34 -13.60 -9.26
N GLU A 87 25.69 -12.48 -9.55
CA GLU A 87 26.34 -11.34 -10.21
C GLU A 87 27.36 -10.62 -9.30
N ALA A 88 27.19 -10.73 -7.98
CA ALA A 88 28.15 -10.20 -7.02
C ALA A 88 29.45 -11.02 -6.95
N ARG A 89 29.45 -12.27 -7.43
CA ARG A 89 30.64 -13.12 -7.48
C ARG A 89 31.52 -12.87 -8.70
N HIS A 90 31.00 -12.25 -9.76
CA HIS A 90 31.76 -11.98 -10.99
C HIS A 90 32.49 -10.63 -11.02
N LYS A 91 32.42 -9.83 -9.94
CA LYS A 91 33.31 -8.69 -9.75
C LYS A 91 34.61 -9.11 -9.06
N GLU A 92 35.18 -10.21 -9.53
CA GLU A 92 36.53 -10.59 -9.16
C GLU A 92 37.48 -9.55 -9.76
N GLN A 93 38.00 -8.69 -8.87
CA GLN A 93 39.07 -7.72 -9.10
C GLN A 93 38.68 -6.50 -9.96
N LEU A 94 37.93 -5.56 -9.37
CA LEU A 94 38.11 -4.17 -9.79
C LEU A 94 39.58 -3.77 -9.61
N PRO A 95 40.13 -2.92 -10.51
CA PRO A 95 41.48 -2.40 -10.36
C PRO A 95 41.65 -1.75 -8.98
N VAL A 96 42.81 -1.97 -8.36
CA VAL A 96 43.18 -1.43 -7.04
C VAL A 96 42.98 0.08 -7.05
N GLY A 97 41.89 0.57 -6.44
CA GLY A 97 41.58 2.01 -6.44
C GLY A 97 40.10 2.39 -6.50
N GLU A 98 39.23 1.52 -7.03
CA GLU A 98 37.82 1.88 -7.24
C GLU A 98 36.86 1.20 -6.25
N VAL A 99 36.04 2.02 -5.59
CA VAL A 99 34.99 1.57 -4.66
C VAL A 99 33.75 1.17 -5.46
N GLU A 100 33.23 -0.03 -5.23
CA GLU A 100 31.97 -0.43 -5.83
C GLU A 100 30.82 0.34 -5.19
N MET A 101 30.21 1.21 -5.98
CA MET A 101 29.12 2.05 -5.52
C MET A 101 27.78 1.30 -5.64
N PRO A 102 26.94 1.30 -4.57
CA PRO A 102 25.60 0.75 -4.68
C PRO A 102 24.74 1.59 -5.63
N GLN A 103 23.72 0.96 -6.21
CA GLN A 103 22.79 1.64 -7.12
C GLN A 103 21.88 2.61 -6.37
N GLN A 104 21.46 2.25 -5.15
CA GLN A 104 20.60 3.05 -4.30
C GLN A 104 21.22 3.19 -2.92
N PHE A 105 21.29 4.41 -2.43
CA PHE A 105 21.81 4.75 -1.11
C PHE A 105 20.66 4.94 -0.13
N ALA A 106 20.91 4.61 1.13
CA ALA A 106 20.02 4.89 2.24
C ALA A 106 20.41 6.17 2.98
N TYR A 107 19.59 6.52 3.97
CA TYR A 107 19.78 7.65 4.88
C TYR A 107 19.85 9.01 4.17
N GLY A 108 19.24 9.10 2.99
CA GLY A 108 19.12 10.31 2.23
C GLY A 108 20.43 10.78 1.60
N VAL A 109 21.41 9.90 1.35
CA VAL A 109 22.66 10.29 0.66
C VAL A 109 22.40 10.59 -0.82
N HIS A 110 22.73 11.81 -1.26
CA HIS A 110 22.52 12.33 -2.61
C HIS A 110 23.75 12.12 -3.50
N ASN A 111 23.60 12.42 -4.80
CA ASN A 111 24.70 12.32 -5.77
C ASN A 111 25.88 13.27 -5.47
N GLU A 112 25.66 14.39 -4.79
CA GLU A 112 26.73 15.30 -4.39
C GLU A 112 27.54 14.73 -3.23
N GLU A 113 26.84 14.29 -2.18
CA GLU A 113 27.42 13.63 -1.01
C GLU A 113 28.15 12.34 -1.41
N LYS A 114 27.64 11.61 -2.41
CA LYS A 114 28.32 10.46 -3.00
C LYS A 114 29.73 10.79 -3.48
N LYS A 115 29.92 11.94 -4.14
CA LYS A 115 31.25 12.37 -4.59
C LYS A 115 32.14 12.68 -3.39
N VAL A 116 31.62 13.40 -2.40
CA VAL A 116 32.35 13.74 -1.17
C VAL A 116 32.81 12.48 -0.44
N LEU A 117 31.89 11.57 -0.15
CA LEU A 117 32.13 10.40 0.69
C LEU A 117 33.06 9.36 0.05
N PHE A 118 32.94 9.14 -1.26
CA PHE A 118 33.63 8.01 -1.89
C PHE A 118 34.77 8.43 -2.81
N ARG A 119 34.72 9.65 -3.39
CA ARG A 119 35.77 10.15 -4.26
C ARG A 119 36.79 11.01 -3.54
N TYR A 120 36.39 11.85 -2.58
CA TYR A 120 37.30 12.80 -1.94
C TYR A 120 37.76 12.33 -0.55
N LEU A 121 36.83 11.83 0.27
CA LEU A 121 37.10 11.48 1.67
C LEU A 121 38.21 10.44 1.87
N PRO A 122 38.31 9.34 1.10
CA PRO A 122 39.36 8.34 1.34
C PRO A 122 40.77 8.91 1.16
N TYR A 123 40.96 9.75 0.14
CA TYR A 123 42.26 10.40 -0.12
C TYR A 123 42.59 11.44 0.95
N LEU A 124 41.61 12.27 1.35
CA LEU A 124 41.81 13.23 2.43
C LEU A 124 42.14 12.52 3.75
N SER A 125 41.40 11.46 4.09
CA SER A 125 41.64 10.64 5.27
C SER A 125 43.06 10.06 5.27
N ALA A 126 43.49 9.46 4.15
CA ALA A 126 44.84 8.92 4.00
C ALA A 126 45.92 10.00 4.18
N THR A 127 45.75 11.18 3.58
CA THR A 127 46.70 12.30 3.73
C THR A 127 46.79 12.79 5.16
N THR A 128 45.65 12.87 5.87
CA THR A 128 45.61 13.28 7.27
C THR A 128 46.27 12.25 8.18
N GLU A 129 46.07 10.95 7.94
CA GLU A 129 46.70 9.88 8.72
C GLU A 129 48.23 9.94 8.60
N VAL A 130 48.76 10.14 7.38
CA VAL A 130 50.20 10.27 7.15
C VAL A 130 50.76 11.53 7.84
N LEU A 131 50.04 12.65 7.77
CA LEU A 131 50.43 13.90 8.41
C LEU A 131 50.44 13.78 9.95
N VAL A 132 49.42 13.15 10.54
CA VAL A 132 49.32 12.89 11.99
C VAL A 132 50.45 11.97 12.47
N ARG A 133 50.89 11.02 11.63
CA ARG A 133 52.06 10.16 11.93
C ARG A 133 53.40 10.89 11.84
N GLY A 134 53.43 12.18 11.49
CA GLY A 134 54.64 12.99 11.38
C GLY A 134 55.53 12.60 10.21
N LEU A 135 55.01 11.82 9.25
CA LEU A 135 55.75 11.46 8.04
C LEU A 135 55.78 12.67 7.09
N PRO A 136 56.91 12.91 6.41
CA PRO A 136 57.03 14.06 5.54
C PRO A 136 56.12 13.90 4.31
N TYR A 137 55.54 15.03 3.88
CA TYR A 137 54.51 15.09 2.83
C TYR A 137 54.90 14.39 1.52
N PHE A 138 56.19 14.38 1.15
CA PHE A 138 56.66 13.73 -0.07
C PHE A 138 56.51 12.20 -0.07
N LEU A 139 56.45 11.56 1.11
CA LEU A 139 56.25 10.12 1.21
C LEU A 139 54.82 9.71 0.82
N ILE A 140 53.85 10.64 0.86
CA ILE A 140 52.43 10.39 0.57
C ILE A 140 52.25 9.83 -0.85
N GLN A 141 52.98 10.36 -1.84
CA GLN A 141 52.90 9.90 -3.23
C GLN A 141 53.38 8.44 -3.42
N SER A 142 54.14 7.90 -2.47
CA SER A 142 54.68 6.54 -2.51
C SER A 142 53.91 5.53 -1.64
N LEU A 143 53.01 6.00 -0.77
CA LEU A 143 52.32 5.14 0.19
C LEU A 143 51.01 4.58 -0.39
N THR A 144 51.13 3.42 -1.04
CA THR A 144 49.99 2.63 -1.53
C THR A 144 49.14 2.05 -0.40
N GLU A 145 49.77 1.66 0.71
CA GLU A 145 49.15 0.96 1.84
C GLU A 145 48.08 1.77 2.61
N PRO A 146 48.33 3.02 3.09
CA PRO A 146 47.29 3.79 3.79
C PRO A 146 46.13 4.13 2.88
N THR A 147 46.40 4.40 1.60
CA THR A 147 45.38 4.62 0.59
C THR A 147 44.51 3.37 0.40
N ALA A 148 45.11 2.19 0.33
CA ALA A 148 44.39 0.92 0.22
C ALA A 148 43.51 0.64 1.45
N ALA A 149 44.01 0.90 2.66
CA ALA A 149 43.24 0.73 3.89
C ALA A 149 42.03 1.69 3.95
N GLU A 150 42.20 2.96 3.59
CA GLU A 150 41.09 3.93 3.52
C GLU A 150 40.08 3.57 2.42
N LEU A 151 40.53 3.04 1.29
CA LEU A 151 39.64 2.53 0.25
C LEU A 151 38.84 1.30 0.72
N GLN A 152 39.44 0.38 1.48
CA GLN A 152 38.71 -0.73 2.10
C GLN A 152 37.66 -0.24 3.10
N LYS A 153 37.97 0.78 3.91
CA LYS A 153 36.99 1.42 4.80
C LYS A 153 35.84 2.05 4.01
N SER A 154 36.17 2.74 2.91
CA SER A 154 35.19 3.33 1.98
C SER A 154 34.30 2.25 1.35
N GLN A 155 34.87 1.12 0.94
CA GLN A 155 34.14 -0.04 0.42
C GLN A 155 33.19 -0.65 1.46
N ASN A 156 33.64 -0.78 2.71
CA ASN A 156 32.79 -1.26 3.79
C ASN A 156 31.66 -0.27 4.10
N PHE A 157 31.96 1.02 4.07
CA PHE A 157 30.98 2.08 4.24
C PHE A 157 29.93 2.10 3.12
N ALA A 158 30.34 1.85 1.87
CA ALA A 158 29.43 1.71 0.73
C ALA A 158 28.41 0.58 0.96
N LYS A 159 28.87 -0.57 1.47
CA LYS A 159 27.99 -1.69 1.83
C LYS A 159 27.02 -1.34 2.97
N LEU A 160 27.45 -0.54 3.95
CA LEU A 160 26.60 -0.13 5.07
C LEU A 160 25.47 0.83 4.65
N ILE A 161 25.74 1.72 3.68
CA ILE A 161 24.74 2.67 3.19
C ILE A 161 23.86 2.07 2.08
N ASP A 162 24.24 0.94 1.49
CA ASP A 162 23.43 0.29 0.47
C ASP A 162 22.02 0.00 1.00
N LEU A 163 21.00 0.50 0.28
CA LEU A 163 19.60 0.34 0.66
C LEU A 163 19.20 -1.14 0.78
N ARG A 164 19.87 -2.04 0.04
CA ARG A 164 19.69 -3.49 0.10
C ARG A 164 19.96 -4.08 1.48
N ASN A 165 20.91 -3.48 2.21
CA ASN A 165 21.33 -3.97 3.53
C ASN A 165 20.60 -3.26 4.67
N THR A 166 19.69 -2.33 4.37
CA THR A 166 19.00 -1.57 5.41
C THR A 166 17.86 -2.33 6.06
N ASN A 167 17.51 -1.89 7.27
CA ASN A 167 16.33 -2.38 7.96
C ASN A 167 15.03 -1.79 7.38
N ALA A 168 13.90 -2.38 7.78
CA ALA A 168 12.57 -1.94 7.38
C ALA A 168 12.25 -0.47 7.73
N ALA A 169 12.94 0.11 8.72
CA ALA A 169 12.79 1.50 9.13
C ALA A 169 13.54 2.47 8.21
N GLY A 170 14.76 2.11 7.79
CA GLY A 170 15.56 2.84 6.81
C GLY A 170 14.88 2.86 5.45
N LEU A 171 14.38 1.72 4.98
CA LEU A 171 13.57 1.65 3.77
C LEU A 171 12.30 2.51 3.86
N ALA A 172 11.65 2.54 5.03
CA ALA A 172 10.49 3.40 5.25
C ALA A 172 10.85 4.89 5.28
N TYR A 173 12.06 5.26 5.71
CA TYR A 173 12.55 6.63 5.63
C TYR A 173 12.74 7.08 4.18
N GLU A 174 13.41 6.26 3.36
CA GLU A 174 13.61 6.55 1.94
C GLU A 174 12.28 6.68 1.19
N ASN A 175 11.37 5.72 1.39
CA ASN A 175 10.06 5.77 0.77
C ASN A 175 9.26 7.03 1.17
N ARG A 176 9.32 7.44 2.44
CA ARG A 176 8.70 8.70 2.88
C ARG A 176 9.31 9.91 2.17
N LYS A 177 10.64 9.98 2.07
CA LYS A 177 11.34 11.07 1.39
C LYS A 177 10.93 11.15 -0.08
N ARG A 178 10.89 10.02 -0.79
CA ARG A 178 10.45 9.95 -2.19
C ARG A 178 8.99 10.36 -2.39
N ILE A 179 8.11 9.95 -1.45
CA ILE A 179 6.70 10.38 -1.45
C ILE A 179 6.61 11.89 -1.29
N ILE A 180 7.32 12.47 -0.32
CA ILE A 180 7.32 13.92 -0.09
C ILE A 180 7.78 14.64 -1.37
N ALA A 181 8.93 14.27 -1.91
CA ALA A 181 9.48 14.89 -3.12
C ALA A 181 8.50 14.87 -4.32
N THR A 182 7.68 13.82 -4.46
CA THR A 182 6.80 13.66 -5.63
C THR A 182 5.38 14.22 -5.42
N PHE A 183 4.87 14.21 -4.19
CA PHE A 183 3.51 14.65 -3.86
C PHE A 183 3.45 16.08 -3.28
N SER A 184 4.59 16.69 -2.96
CA SER A 184 4.69 18.10 -2.59
C SER A 184 4.37 19.03 -3.77
N ASP A 185 4.05 20.28 -3.45
CA ASP A 185 3.75 21.29 -4.47
C ASP A 185 5.04 21.78 -5.14
N PRO A 186 5.06 22.04 -6.46
CA PRO A 186 6.17 22.76 -7.08
C PRO A 186 6.46 24.12 -6.42
N SER A 187 5.44 24.82 -5.92
CA SER A 187 5.60 26.10 -5.23
C SER A 187 6.19 25.97 -3.83
N LYS A 188 6.04 24.81 -3.19
CA LYS A 188 6.54 24.55 -1.84
C LYS A 188 7.11 23.13 -1.81
N PRO A 189 8.37 22.96 -2.27
CA PRO A 189 9.03 21.67 -2.24
C PRO A 189 9.16 21.19 -0.79
N ASP A 190 9.15 19.87 -0.64
CA ASP A 190 9.36 19.19 0.64
C ASP A 190 8.37 19.55 1.77
N ASP A 191 7.12 19.86 1.44
CA ASP A 191 6.07 20.08 2.45
C ASP A 191 5.41 18.76 2.92
N PRO A 192 5.73 18.25 4.14
CA PRO A 192 5.09 17.06 4.69
C PRO A 192 3.66 17.33 5.21
N GLY A 193 3.27 18.59 5.39
CA GLY A 193 1.97 19.00 5.93
C GLY A 193 0.84 18.91 4.92
N ARG A 194 1.15 18.81 3.63
CA ARG A 194 0.18 18.76 2.54
C ARG A 194 -0.70 17.49 2.61
N THR A 195 -2.00 17.64 2.39
CA THR A 195 -2.97 16.54 2.50
C THR A 195 -2.66 15.39 1.54
N GLU A 196 -2.24 15.71 0.31
CA GLU A 196 -1.82 14.74 -0.71
C GLU A 196 -0.65 13.88 -0.22
N VAL A 197 0.39 14.53 0.32
CA VAL A 197 1.58 13.85 0.87
C VAL A 197 1.18 12.95 2.04
N GLN A 198 0.36 13.45 2.95
CA GLN A 198 -0.12 12.67 4.10
C GLN A 198 -0.93 11.44 3.66
N VAL A 199 -1.82 11.57 2.67
CA VAL A 199 -2.60 10.45 2.12
C VAL A 199 -1.69 9.43 1.44
N ALA A 200 -0.68 9.86 0.69
CA ALA A 200 0.29 8.98 0.06
C ALA A 200 1.11 8.20 1.11
N ILE A 201 1.60 8.87 2.16
CA ILE A 201 2.31 8.23 3.29
C ILE A 201 1.41 7.21 4.01
N LEU A 202 0.16 7.56 4.28
CA LEU A 202 -0.80 6.65 4.89
C LEU A 202 -1.07 5.44 3.99
N THR A 203 -1.21 5.65 2.68
CA THR A 203 -1.45 4.57 1.71
C THR A 203 -0.26 3.60 1.67
N TYR A 204 0.97 4.11 1.67
CA TYR A 204 2.18 3.29 1.82
C TYR A 204 2.16 2.46 3.11
N ARG A 205 1.87 3.08 4.26
CA ARG A 205 1.81 2.39 5.57
C ARG A 205 0.72 1.33 5.62
N ILE A 206 -0.47 1.63 5.10
CA ILE A 206 -1.60 0.71 5.02
C ILE A 206 -1.20 -0.53 4.21
N ARG A 207 -0.58 -0.34 3.04
CA ARG A 207 -0.13 -1.45 2.19
C ARG A 207 0.94 -2.29 2.86
N LYS A 208 1.98 -1.66 3.43
CA LYS A 208 3.05 -2.38 4.16
C LYS A 208 2.49 -3.21 5.31
N LEU A 209 1.57 -2.64 6.10
CA LEU A 209 0.94 -3.35 7.22
C LEU A 209 -0.02 -4.45 6.75
N TYR A 210 -0.73 -4.23 5.64
CA TYR A 210 -1.57 -5.25 5.02
C TYR A 210 -0.76 -6.43 4.52
N GLU A 211 0.36 -6.20 3.82
CA GLU A 211 1.27 -7.27 3.38
C GLU A 211 1.80 -8.09 4.56
N HIS A 212 2.21 -7.42 5.64
CA HIS A 212 2.63 -8.07 6.88
C HIS A 212 1.51 -8.96 7.46
N LEU A 213 0.28 -8.43 7.61
CA LEU A 213 -0.84 -9.18 8.17
C LEU A 213 -1.30 -10.35 7.27
N THR A 214 -1.14 -10.23 5.95
CA THR A 214 -1.40 -11.33 5.02
C THR A 214 -0.43 -12.50 5.24
N GLY A 215 0.84 -12.20 5.52
CA GLY A 215 1.83 -13.20 5.93
C GLY A 215 1.60 -13.73 7.36
N PHE A 216 1.22 -12.85 8.29
CA PHE A 216 1.08 -13.16 9.71
C PHE A 216 -0.39 -13.08 10.17
N LYS A 217 -1.20 -14.05 9.74
CA LYS A 217 -2.66 -14.06 9.98
C LYS A 217 -3.08 -14.03 11.47
N ARG A 218 -2.21 -14.53 12.36
CA ARG A 218 -2.45 -14.62 13.82
C ARG A 218 -2.20 -13.31 14.56
N ASP A 219 -1.63 -12.31 13.91
CA ASP A 219 -1.40 -11.00 14.52
C ASP A 219 -2.70 -10.18 14.52
N VAL A 220 -3.49 -10.34 15.57
CA VAL A 220 -4.75 -9.62 15.75
C VAL A 220 -4.51 -8.19 16.24
N GLY A 221 -3.44 -7.96 17.00
CA GLY A 221 -3.11 -6.66 17.58
C GLY A 221 -2.89 -5.60 16.51
N ASN A 222 -2.22 -5.96 15.42
CA ASN A 222 -1.91 -5.06 14.32
C ASN A 222 -3.09 -4.75 13.37
N ARG A 223 -4.23 -5.44 13.50
CA ARG A 223 -5.45 -5.14 12.73
C ARG A 223 -6.11 -3.84 13.17
N LEU A 224 -6.05 -3.49 14.46
CA LEU A 224 -6.61 -2.24 14.95
C LEU A 224 -5.84 -1.00 14.42
N PRO A 225 -4.49 -0.96 14.47
CA PRO A 225 -3.70 0.05 13.78
C PRO A 225 -4.03 0.17 12.30
N LEU A 226 -4.18 -0.95 11.57
CA LEU A 226 -4.56 -0.93 10.15
C LEU A 226 -5.88 -0.19 9.93
N ARG A 227 -6.92 -0.54 10.71
CA ARG A 227 -8.24 0.10 10.64
C ARG A 227 -8.17 1.59 10.94
N LYS A 228 -7.40 2.00 11.95
CA LYS A 228 -7.18 3.41 12.29
C LYS A 228 -6.53 4.17 11.14
N LEU A 229 -5.52 3.60 10.48
CA LEU A 229 -4.85 4.22 9.33
C LEU A 229 -5.80 4.40 8.14
N VAL A 230 -6.62 3.38 7.83
CA VAL A 230 -7.61 3.45 6.75
C VAL A 230 -8.63 4.57 7.01
N HIS A 231 -9.18 4.64 8.23
CA HIS A 231 -10.10 5.70 8.60
C HIS A 231 -9.46 7.09 8.60
N GLN A 232 -8.19 7.21 9.03
CA GLN A 232 -7.45 8.45 8.97
C GLN A 232 -7.25 8.93 7.52
N ARG A 233 -6.87 8.02 6.62
CA ARG A 233 -6.75 8.30 5.18
C ARG A 233 -8.08 8.78 4.61
N ALA A 234 -9.18 8.10 4.94
CA ALA A 234 -10.50 8.48 4.47
C ALA A 234 -10.95 9.85 4.99
N LYS A 235 -10.65 10.18 6.26
CA LYS A 235 -10.93 11.50 6.83
C LYS A 235 -10.20 12.62 6.06
N LEU A 236 -8.92 12.41 5.72
CA LEU A 236 -8.14 13.37 4.94
C LEU A 236 -8.66 13.52 3.51
N LEU A 237 -9.05 12.41 2.87
CA LEU A 237 -9.63 12.45 1.53
C LEU A 237 -11.00 13.14 1.52
N ARG A 238 -11.85 12.91 2.53
CA ARG A 238 -13.12 13.64 2.68
C ARG A 238 -12.88 15.14 2.89
N TYR A 239 -11.87 15.50 3.69
CA TYR A 239 -11.48 16.89 3.85
C TYR A 239 -11.06 17.51 2.51
N LEU A 240 -10.15 16.86 1.77
CA LEU A 240 -9.68 17.35 0.47
C LEU A 240 -10.82 17.49 -0.53
N LYS A 241 -11.75 16.52 -0.59
CA LYS A 241 -12.93 16.57 -1.48
C LYS A 241 -13.81 17.80 -1.23
N ARG A 242 -13.96 18.24 0.03
CA ARG A 242 -14.73 19.45 0.38
C ARG A 242 -13.99 20.74 0.03
N VAL A 243 -12.67 20.73 0.11
CA VAL A 243 -11.83 21.90 -0.16
C VAL A 243 -11.62 22.08 -1.66
N ASP A 244 -11.20 21.02 -2.35
CA ASP A 244 -10.92 21.03 -3.78
C ASP A 244 -11.15 19.63 -4.37
N ARG A 245 -12.20 19.52 -5.17
CA ARG A 245 -12.59 18.26 -5.82
C ARG A 245 -11.65 17.86 -6.96
N ALA A 246 -11.03 18.82 -7.65
CA ALA A 246 -10.11 18.52 -8.74
C ALA A 246 -8.83 17.90 -8.19
N ARG A 247 -8.25 18.48 -7.13
CA ARG A 247 -7.11 17.91 -6.41
C ARG A 247 -7.41 16.53 -5.85
N TRP A 248 -8.62 16.33 -5.36
CA TRP A 248 -9.06 15.03 -4.85
C TRP A 248 -9.10 13.95 -5.95
N ASN A 249 -9.68 14.24 -7.13
CA ASN A 249 -9.69 13.29 -8.25
C ASN A 249 -8.27 12.91 -8.68
N ILE A 250 -7.39 13.90 -8.86
CA ILE A 250 -5.99 13.68 -9.24
C ILE A 250 -5.28 12.80 -8.19
N LEU A 251 -5.46 13.10 -6.90
CA LEU A 251 -4.84 12.33 -5.83
C LEU A 251 -5.29 10.87 -5.83
N LEU A 252 -6.57 10.60 -6.08
CA LEU A 252 -7.09 9.24 -6.16
C LEU A 252 -6.41 8.44 -7.27
N GLU A 253 -6.25 9.04 -8.46
CA GLU A 253 -5.55 8.40 -9.59
C GLU A 253 -4.07 8.13 -9.27
N ARG A 254 -3.38 9.13 -8.68
CA ARG A 254 -1.96 9.00 -8.31
C ARG A 254 -1.69 7.96 -7.23
N CYS A 255 -2.66 7.72 -6.33
CA CYS A 255 -2.57 6.72 -5.27
C CYS A 255 -3.26 5.38 -5.60
N GLY A 256 -3.96 5.27 -6.73
CA GLY A 256 -4.66 4.05 -7.14
C GLY A 256 -5.85 3.70 -6.29
N LEU A 257 -6.60 4.71 -5.85
CA LEU A 257 -7.76 4.56 -4.99
C LEU A 257 -9.05 4.84 -5.77
N GLU A 258 -10.06 3.99 -5.60
CA GLU A 258 -11.38 4.30 -6.13
C GLU A 258 -12.18 5.21 -5.18
N PRO A 259 -13.03 6.11 -5.72
CA PRO A 259 -13.96 6.91 -4.93
C PRO A 259 -14.77 6.08 -3.93
N ASP A 260 -15.35 4.98 -4.41
CA ASP A 260 -16.25 4.11 -3.63
C ASP A 260 -15.52 3.42 -2.45
N ALA A 261 -14.19 3.33 -2.50
CA ALA A 261 -13.39 2.70 -1.44
C ALA A 261 -13.17 3.61 -0.22
N VAL A 262 -13.41 4.91 -0.40
CA VAL A 262 -13.11 5.96 0.58
C VAL A 262 -14.40 6.60 1.08
N GLU A 263 -15.43 6.58 0.25
CA GLU A 263 -16.74 7.13 0.52
C GLU A 263 -17.63 6.16 1.32
N GLY A 264 -18.56 6.74 2.09
CA GLY A 264 -19.50 5.98 2.90
C GLY A 264 -18.91 5.38 4.19
N GLU A 265 -19.60 4.34 4.66
CA GLU A 265 -19.22 3.56 5.84
C GLU A 265 -18.15 2.53 5.46
N LEU A 266 -16.98 2.67 6.09
CA LEU A 266 -15.84 1.80 5.84
C LEU A 266 -15.89 0.61 6.78
N ILE A 267 -16.02 -0.57 6.21
CA ILE A 267 -15.97 -1.84 6.94
C ILE A 267 -14.66 -2.52 6.56
N VAL A 268 -13.71 -2.47 7.49
CA VAL A 268 -12.33 -2.97 7.33
C VAL A 268 -12.11 -4.20 8.20
#